data_AF-A0A0N4X005-F1
#
_entry.id   AF-A0A0N4X005-F1
#
_cell.length_a   1.000
_cell.length_b   1.000
_cell.length_c   1.000
_cell.angle_alpha   90.00
_cell.angle_beta   90.00
_cell.angle_gamma   90.00
#
_symmetry.space_group_name_H-M   'P 1'
#
loop_
_entity.id
_entity.type
_entity.pdbx_description
1 polymer ?
#
loop_
_entity_poly.entity_id
_entity_poly.type
_entity_poly.pdbx_seq_one_letter_code
_entity_poly.pdbx_strand_id
1 'polypeptide(L)'
;MISHPGTGLVRVEDDFCYEIIGRVLSIDKPRSHIARHLNLHYNCTEKCTIECQHSGTVQDDCTCKCAYGFSGSRCEQLAKQASFTDSSCGVIDVEGDGVVALSTYPSPRSKITFCQWLLQTSDPWAVIEVDIERLG
;
A
#
# COMPACT_ATOMS: atom_id res chain seq x y z
N MET A 1 -5.54 -32.01 -33.58
CA MET A 1 -4.87 -33.13 -32.87
C MET A 1 -3.40 -32.82 -32.78
N ILE A 2 -2.88 -32.40 -31.62
CA ILE A 2 -1.50 -32.70 -31.20
C ILE A 2 -1.53 -32.87 -29.66
N SER A 3 -0.84 -33.90 -29.21
CA SER A 3 -0.83 -34.62 -27.94
C SER A 3 -0.18 -33.91 -26.73
N HIS A 4 -0.68 -34.21 -25.52
CA HIS A 4 0.01 -34.08 -24.21
C HIS A 4 0.95 -35.29 -24.03
N PRO A 5 2.08 -35.25 -23.26
CA PRO A 5 2.13 -34.78 -21.87
C PRO A 5 3.47 -34.11 -21.43
N GLY A 6 3.35 -33.09 -20.58
CA GLY A 6 4.50 -32.49 -19.90
C GLY A 6 4.04 -31.22 -19.22
N THR A 7 4.25 -31.12 -17.91
CA THR A 7 4.01 -29.95 -17.07
C THR A 7 4.84 -28.76 -17.57
N GLY A 8 4.38 -28.13 -18.66
CA GLY A 8 4.78 -26.80 -19.06
C GLY A 8 3.81 -25.82 -18.41
N LEU A 9 4.33 -24.88 -17.63
CA LEU A 9 3.56 -23.72 -17.21
C LEU A 9 2.94 -23.10 -18.46
N VAL A 10 1.61 -23.17 -18.61
CA VAL A 10 0.90 -22.50 -19.70
C VAL A 10 0.96 -21.02 -19.39
N ARG A 11 1.92 -20.32 -19.99
CA ARG A 11 2.03 -18.86 -19.89
C ARG A 11 0.96 -18.28 -20.80
N VAL A 12 -0.02 -17.61 -20.20
CA VAL A 12 -1.05 -16.92 -20.96
C VAL A 12 -0.42 -15.65 -21.54
N GLU A 13 -0.44 -15.52 -22.86
CA GLU A 13 0.04 -14.34 -23.57
C GLU A 13 -0.82 -13.12 -23.18
N ASP A 14 -0.18 -11.96 -22.99
CA ASP A 14 -0.83 -10.78 -22.39
C ASP A 14 -2.12 -10.37 -23.09
N ASP A 15 -2.08 -10.32 -24.43
CA ASP A 15 -3.23 -9.92 -25.24
C ASP A 15 -4.43 -10.84 -25.01
N PHE A 16 -4.20 -12.14 -24.76
CA PHE A 16 -5.26 -13.10 -24.53
C PHE A 16 -5.95 -12.92 -23.17
N CYS A 17 -5.20 -12.60 -22.11
CA CYS A 17 -5.80 -12.29 -20.81
C CYS A 17 -6.65 -11.02 -20.87
N TYR A 18 -6.13 -9.96 -21.49
CA TYR A 18 -6.83 -8.69 -21.60
C TYR A 18 -8.07 -8.80 -22.50
N GLU A 19 -8.01 -9.54 -23.61
CA GLU A 19 -9.17 -9.73 -24.50
C GLU A 19 -10.29 -10.56 -23.86
N ILE A 20 -9.97 -11.71 -23.25
CA ILE A 20 -11.01 -12.57 -22.66
C ILE A 20 -11.71 -11.83 -21.52
N ILE A 21 -10.95 -11.14 -20.67
CA ILE A 21 -11.52 -10.52 -19.48
C ILE A 21 -12.18 -9.18 -19.81
N GLY A 22 -11.64 -8.44 -20.78
CA GLY A 22 -12.30 -7.26 -21.35
C GLY A 22 -13.68 -7.59 -21.94
N ARG A 23 -13.80 -8.73 -22.63
CA ARG A 23 -15.09 -9.24 -23.14
C ARG A 23 -16.06 -9.65 -22.02
N VAL A 24 -15.58 -10.34 -20.98
CA VAL A 24 -16.43 -10.77 -19.85
C VAL A 24 -16.94 -9.57 -19.03
N LEU A 25 -16.11 -8.54 -18.86
CA LEU A 25 -16.45 -7.35 -18.09
C LEU A 25 -17.11 -6.23 -18.92
N SER A 26 -17.19 -6.38 -20.25
CA SER A 26 -17.60 -5.32 -21.19
C SER A 26 -16.75 -4.04 -21.05
N ILE A 27 -15.43 -4.21 -20.86
CA ILE A 27 -14.48 -3.11 -20.69
C ILE A 27 -13.41 -3.24 -21.78
N ASP A 28 -13.31 -2.24 -22.66
CA ASP A 28 -12.33 -2.23 -23.76
C ASP A 28 -10.86 -2.08 -23.30
N LYS A 29 -10.63 -1.57 -22.08
CA LYS A 29 -9.32 -1.50 -21.42
C LYS A 29 -9.46 -1.65 -19.90
N PRO A 30 -9.00 -2.74 -19.28
CA PRO A 30 -9.11 -2.89 -17.84
C PRO A 30 -8.25 -1.84 -17.14
N ARG A 31 -8.84 -1.19 -16.13
CA ARG A 31 -8.13 -0.24 -15.26
C ARG A 31 -6.98 -0.96 -14.54
N SER A 32 -5.92 -0.24 -14.17
CA SER A 32 -4.68 -0.81 -13.57
C SER A 32 -4.92 -1.73 -12.37
N HIS A 33 -5.93 -1.45 -11.54
CA HIS A 33 -6.32 -2.31 -10.41
C HIS A 33 -6.94 -3.65 -10.83
N ILE A 34 -7.62 -3.70 -11.98
CA ILE A 34 -8.18 -4.94 -12.55
C ILE A 34 -7.03 -5.77 -13.08
N ALA A 35 -6.08 -5.18 -13.83
CA ALA A 35 -4.92 -5.88 -14.35
C ALA A 35 -4.12 -6.60 -13.23
N ARG A 36 -3.89 -5.96 -12.08
CA ARG A 36 -3.21 -6.60 -10.93
C ARG A 36 -3.97 -7.81 -10.40
N HIS A 37 -5.27 -7.69 -10.16
CA HIS A 37 -6.09 -8.80 -9.66
C HIS A 37 -6.03 -9.99 -10.64
N LEU A 38 -6.08 -9.71 -11.94
CA LEU A 38 -6.02 -10.76 -12.95
C LEU A 38 -4.65 -11.44 -13.02
N ASN A 39 -3.57 -10.66 -12.89
CA ASN A 39 -2.23 -11.21 -12.87
C ASN A 39 -1.97 -12.12 -11.66
N LEU A 40 -2.40 -11.70 -10.46
CA LEU A 40 -2.28 -12.49 -9.23
C LEU A 40 -3.05 -13.82 -9.30
N HIS A 41 -4.17 -13.86 -10.02
CA HIS A 41 -5.05 -15.03 -10.08
C HIS A 41 -4.87 -15.91 -11.33
N TYR A 42 -4.40 -15.34 -12.45
CA TYR A 42 -4.37 -16.02 -13.74
C TYR A 42 -2.99 -16.06 -14.40
N ASN A 43 -1.93 -15.59 -13.72
CA ASN A 43 -0.55 -15.65 -14.20
C ASN A 43 -0.39 -15.06 -15.62
N CYS A 44 -1.11 -13.95 -15.87
CA CYS A 44 -0.87 -13.14 -17.06
C CYS A 44 0.50 -12.45 -16.91
N THR A 45 1.08 -11.94 -18.00
CA THR A 45 2.42 -11.35 -17.93
C THR A 45 2.28 -9.92 -17.36
N GLU A 46 2.46 -9.74 -16.04
CA GLU A 46 2.38 -8.42 -15.44
C GLU A 46 3.22 -7.39 -16.20
N LYS A 47 2.60 -6.27 -16.61
CA LYS A 47 3.38 -5.09 -17.01
C LYS A 47 4.23 -4.56 -15.85
N CYS A 48 3.73 -4.65 -14.62
CA CYS A 48 4.38 -4.10 -13.44
C CYS A 48 4.27 -5.07 -12.26
N THR A 49 5.41 -5.51 -11.72
CA THR A 49 5.51 -6.41 -10.56
C THR A 49 5.70 -5.67 -9.23
N ILE A 50 5.47 -4.36 -9.22
CA ILE A 50 5.71 -3.52 -8.05
C ILE A 50 4.47 -3.43 -7.16
N GLU A 51 4.71 -3.31 -5.86
CA GLU A 51 3.66 -3.08 -4.86
C GLU A 51 3.92 -1.75 -4.14
N CYS A 52 2.90 -0.90 -4.13
CA CYS A 52 2.90 0.36 -3.40
C CYS A 52 2.36 0.15 -1.98
N GLN A 53 3.06 0.67 -0.99
CA GLN A 53 2.69 0.63 0.42
C GLN A 53 1.75 1.79 0.79
N HIS A 54 1.20 1.74 2.01
CA HIS A 54 0.44 2.84 2.64
C HIS A 54 -0.64 3.46 1.73
N SER A 55 -1.45 2.60 1.11
CA SER A 55 -2.52 2.99 0.17
C SER A 55 -2.05 3.68 -1.12
N GLY A 56 -0.78 3.49 -1.51
CA GLY A 56 -0.29 3.92 -2.82
C GLY A 56 -0.93 3.13 -3.97
N THR A 57 -0.98 3.74 -5.15
CA THR A 57 -1.56 3.12 -6.36
C THR A 57 -0.51 2.99 -7.46
N VAL A 58 -0.44 1.82 -8.10
CA VAL A 58 0.43 1.59 -9.27
C VAL A 58 -0.14 2.31 -10.49
N GLN A 59 0.72 3.09 -11.15
CA GLN A 59 0.43 3.81 -12.39
C GLN A 59 0.84 2.98 -13.63
N ASP A 60 0.42 3.44 -14.81
CA ASP A 60 0.66 2.74 -16.08
C ASP A 60 2.15 2.65 -16.45
N ASP A 61 2.98 3.53 -15.91
CA ASP A 61 4.44 3.57 -16.08
C ASP A 61 5.20 2.73 -15.04
N CYS A 62 4.48 1.88 -14.29
CA CYS A 62 5.03 1.08 -13.19
C CYS A 62 5.67 1.90 -12.06
N THR A 63 5.18 3.12 -11.82
CA THR A 63 5.53 3.93 -10.64
C THR A 63 4.39 3.95 -9.63
N CYS A 64 4.71 4.26 -8.36
CA CYS A 64 3.70 4.45 -7.34
C CYS A 64 3.26 5.91 -7.24
N LYS A 65 1.94 6.13 -7.30
CA LYS A 65 1.32 7.36 -6.82
C LYS A 65 0.99 7.22 -5.33
N CYS A 66 1.66 8.00 -4.50
CA CYS A 66 1.50 7.92 -3.04
C CYS A 66 0.28 8.67 -2.52
N ALA A 67 -0.31 8.11 -1.46
CA ALA A 67 -1.33 8.78 -0.67
C ALA A 67 -0.73 9.98 0.08
N TYR A 68 -1.60 10.88 0.55
CA TYR A 68 -1.19 12.02 1.34
C TYR A 68 -0.40 11.57 2.59
N GLY A 69 0.71 12.24 2.88
CA GLY A 69 1.59 11.92 4.01
C GLY A 69 2.68 10.90 3.71
N PHE A 70 2.74 10.33 2.50
CA PHE A 70 3.73 9.32 2.12
C PHE A 70 4.54 9.70 0.86
N SER A 71 5.75 9.17 0.77
CA SER A 71 6.69 9.36 -0.35
C SER A 71 7.59 8.14 -0.52
N GLY A 72 8.52 8.19 -1.46
CA GLY A 72 9.38 7.05 -1.82
C GLY A 72 8.91 6.38 -3.11
N SER A 73 9.73 5.50 -3.67
CA SER A 73 9.41 4.82 -4.93
C SER A 73 8.26 3.83 -4.77
N ARG A 74 8.03 3.33 -3.55
CA ARG A 74 6.94 2.43 -3.17
C ARG A 74 6.03 3.03 -2.11
N CYS A 75 6.10 4.33 -1.84
CA CYS A 75 5.33 5.01 -0.78
C CYS A 75 5.66 4.52 0.64
N GLU A 76 6.88 4.01 0.83
CA GLU A 76 7.37 3.42 2.07
C GLU A 76 7.82 4.47 3.11
N GLN A 77 7.95 5.73 2.72
CA GLN A 77 8.50 6.80 3.55
C GLN A 77 7.43 7.81 3.98
N LEU A 78 7.63 8.47 5.12
CA LEU A 78 6.80 9.59 5.55
C LEU A 78 7.25 10.88 4.85
N ALA A 79 6.36 11.49 4.07
CA ALA A 79 6.71 12.58 3.14
C ALA A 79 7.33 13.82 3.79
N LYS A 80 7.08 14.02 5.08
CA LYS A 80 7.52 15.20 5.84
C LYS A 80 8.36 14.83 7.06
N GLN A 81 8.98 13.66 7.08
CA GLN A 81 9.79 13.20 8.20
C GLN A 81 10.89 14.19 8.58
N ALA A 82 11.55 14.81 7.60
CA ALA A 82 12.58 15.83 7.83
C ALA A 82 12.05 17.11 8.49
N SER A 83 10.73 17.32 8.53
CA SER A 83 10.08 18.47 9.15
C SER A 83 9.53 18.17 10.53
N PHE A 84 9.69 16.95 11.04
CA PHE A 84 9.19 16.59 12.38
C PHE A 84 9.95 17.39 13.44
N THR A 85 9.19 18.01 14.36
CA THR A 85 9.76 18.83 15.43
C THR A 85 9.64 18.19 16.81
N ASP A 86 9.14 16.95 16.88
CA ASP A 86 9.01 16.16 18.09
C ASP A 86 9.52 14.75 17.83
N SER A 87 10.33 14.22 18.75
CA SER A 87 10.98 12.91 18.61
C SER A 87 10.05 11.72 18.80
N SER A 88 8.83 11.94 19.32
CA SER A 88 7.80 10.91 19.40
C SER A 88 7.19 10.57 18.03
N CYS A 89 7.35 11.44 17.03
CA CYS A 89 6.77 11.30 15.69
C CYS A 89 7.52 10.27 14.84
N GLY A 90 6.80 9.59 13.95
CA GLY A 90 7.39 8.59 13.05
C GLY A 90 6.61 7.29 13.03
N VAL A 91 7.32 6.21 12.74
CA VAL A 91 6.76 4.87 12.66
C VAL A 91 6.75 4.24 14.05
N ILE A 92 5.60 3.70 14.43
CA ILE A 92 5.38 3.02 15.71
C ILE A 92 4.97 1.58 15.39
N ASP A 93 5.80 0.64 15.81
CA ASP A 93 5.48 -0.78 15.76
C ASP A 93 4.60 -1.13 16.98
N VAL A 94 3.38 -1.61 16.71
CA VAL A 94 2.37 -1.94 17.72
C VAL A 94 2.51 -3.41 18.07
N GLU A 95 3.04 -3.68 19.27
CA GLU A 95 3.20 -5.02 19.84
C GLU A 95 2.12 -5.35 20.91
N GLY A 96 1.25 -4.39 21.23
CA GLY A 96 0.18 -4.52 22.23
C GLY A 96 -0.48 -3.17 22.51
N ASP A 97 -1.22 -3.09 23.62
CA ASP A 97 -1.90 -1.86 24.03
C ASP A 97 -0.89 -0.78 24.47
N GLY A 98 -1.20 0.48 24.15
CA GLY A 98 -0.34 1.60 24.50
C GLY A 98 -0.94 2.95 24.17
N VAL A 99 -0.20 4.00 24.50
CA VAL A 99 -0.58 5.38 24.21
C VAL A 99 0.51 6.02 23.39
N VAL A 100 0.11 6.64 22.28
CA VAL A 100 0.99 7.48 21.47
C VAL A 100 0.65 8.93 21.77
N ALA A 101 1.64 9.66 22.29
CA ALA A 101 1.50 11.07 22.63
C ALA A 101 2.77 11.81 22.28
N LEU A 102 2.66 13.14 22.19
CA LEU A 102 3.81 13.99 21.94
C LEU A 102 4.75 14.00 23.14
N SER A 103 6.05 14.17 22.90
CA SER A 103 7.08 14.10 23.96
C SER A 103 6.87 15.08 25.12
N THR A 104 6.08 16.13 24.87
CA THR A 104 5.75 17.18 25.84
C THR A 104 4.49 16.89 26.65
N TYR A 105 3.65 15.94 26.24
CA TYR A 105 2.42 15.59 26.97
C TYR A 105 2.73 15.07 28.38
N PRO A 106 1.94 15.44 29.43
CA PRO A 106 0.73 16.29 29.43
C PRO A 106 0.99 17.79 29.52
N SER A 107 2.24 18.23 29.44
CA SER A 107 2.60 19.63 29.60
C SER A 107 2.19 20.47 28.38
N PRO A 108 1.85 21.76 28.58
CA PRO A 108 1.57 22.66 27.48
C PRO A 108 2.81 22.90 26.62
N ARG A 109 2.57 23.13 25.33
CA ARG A 109 3.62 23.40 24.35
C ARG A 109 3.82 24.89 24.13
N SER A 110 5.09 25.29 23.99
CA SER A 110 5.48 26.67 23.69
C SER A 110 5.76 26.93 22.22
N LYS A 111 5.79 25.89 21.37
CA LYS A 111 6.10 25.97 19.94
C LYS A 111 5.14 25.12 19.12
N ILE A 112 4.97 25.50 17.84
CA ILE A 112 4.22 24.72 16.87
C ILE A 112 4.92 23.37 16.65
N THR A 113 4.14 22.29 16.70
CA THR A 113 4.63 20.96 16.39
C THR A 113 4.13 20.50 15.02
N PHE A 114 5.04 19.98 14.20
CA PHE A 114 4.69 19.22 13.00
C PHE A 114 5.01 17.75 13.27
N CYS A 115 3.98 16.89 13.19
CA CYS A 115 4.07 15.48 13.58
C CYS A 115 3.15 14.63 12.70
N GLN A 116 3.64 13.44 12.36
CA GLN A 116 2.85 12.37 11.77
C GLN A 116 3.27 11.06 12.44
N TRP A 117 2.28 10.24 12.81
CA TRP A 117 2.49 8.87 13.29
C TRP A 117 1.99 7.88 12.25
N LEU A 118 2.79 6.84 11.99
CA LEU A 118 2.38 5.65 11.26
C LEU A 118 2.35 4.50 12.27
N LEU A 119 1.16 4.01 12.59
CA LEU A 119 0.99 2.82 13.42
C LEU A 119 1.01 1.60 12.51
N GLN A 120 1.90 0.64 12.77
CA GLN A 120 2.02 -0.58 11.98
C GLN A 120 2.27 -1.79 12.88
N THR A 121 2.04 -2.98 12.35
CA THR A 121 2.30 -4.24 13.05
C THR A 121 2.77 -5.29 12.05
N SER A 122 3.56 -6.25 12.53
CA SER A 122 4.04 -7.36 11.72
C SER A 122 3.02 -8.49 11.58
N ASP A 123 1.96 -8.49 12.40
CA ASP A 123 0.85 -9.43 12.29
C ASP A 123 -0.13 -9.00 11.18
N PRO A 124 -0.23 -9.75 10.07
CA PRO A 124 -1.10 -9.38 8.96
C PRO A 124 -2.60 -9.48 9.27
N TRP A 125 -2.98 -10.10 10.41
CA TRP A 125 -4.36 -10.27 10.83
C TRP A 125 -4.76 -9.35 11.98
N ALA A 126 -3.81 -8.59 12.52
CA ALA A 126 -4.08 -7.67 13.60
C ALA A 126 -4.92 -6.48 13.13
N VAL A 127 -5.80 -6.03 14.02
CA VAL A 127 -6.59 -4.80 13.87
C VAL A 127 -6.09 -3.83 14.92
N ILE A 128 -5.62 -2.66 14.49
CA ILE A 128 -5.21 -1.59 15.41
C ILE A 128 -6.44 -0.72 15.68
N GLU A 129 -6.93 -0.76 16.90
CA GLU A 129 -8.00 0.13 17.38
C GLU A 129 -7.38 1.40 17.97
N VAL A 130 -7.96 2.55 17.64
CA VAL A 130 -7.45 3.85 18.09
C VAL A 130 -8.58 4.64 18.72
N ASP A 131 -8.44 4.89 20.02
CA ASP A 131 -9.31 5.77 20.78
C ASP A 131 -8.60 7.09 21.07
N ILE A 132 -9.32 8.19 20.85
CA ILE A 132 -8.85 9.53 21.21
C ILE A 132 -9.47 9.86 22.56
N GLU A 133 -8.68 9.75 23.62
CA GLU A 133 -9.08 10.29 24.91
C GLU A 133 -9.24 11.81 24.79
N ARG A 134 -10.49 12.26 24.88
CA ARG A 134 -10.81 13.69 24.93
C ARG A 134 -10.29 14.23 26.26
N LEU A 135 -9.14 14.89 26.19
CA LEU A 135 -8.65 15.70 27.30
C LEU A 135 -9.52 16.95 27.37
N GLY A 136 -10.31 17.05 28.45
CA GLY A 136 -11.26 18.12 28.71
C GLY A 136 -10.63 19.50 28.82
#